data_AF-A0A521EWG8-F1
#
_entry.id   AF-A0A521EWG8-F1
#
_cell.length_a   1.000
_cell.length_b   1.000
_cell.length_c   1.000
_cell.angle_alpha   90.00
_cell.angle_beta   90.00
_cell.angle_gamma   90.00
#
_symmetry.space_group_name_H-M   'P 1'
#
loop_
_entity.id
_entity.type
_entity.pdbx_description
1 polymer ?
#
loop_
_entity_poly.entity_id
_entity_poly.type
_entity_poly.pdbx_seq_one_letter_code
_entity_poly.pdbx_strand_id
1 'polypeptide(L)'
;MNKKTIFSLLCVGIAAFFSQQALAQNTDPDEDVNLWMQQPVVVDGNSSEWHEPLNNYNTPTQLAFALANDQQNLYLIIESLDAATTGKLLRGGLTLNINTLGKKKDGIKLKFLGMQQPAPPHAGQNDSLQHAEH
;
A
#
# COMPACT_ATOMS: atom_id res chain seq x y z
N MET A 1 45.10 -49.25 -7.30
CA MET A 1 43.75 -48.65 -7.27
C MET A 1 43.01 -49.09 -8.52
N ASN A 2 41.88 -49.80 -8.39
CA ASN A 2 41.24 -50.45 -9.54
C ASN A 2 40.34 -49.46 -10.29
N LYS A 3 40.38 -49.46 -11.64
CA LYS A 3 39.65 -48.49 -12.48
C LYS A 3 38.13 -48.47 -12.24
N LYS A 4 37.57 -49.56 -11.68
CA LYS A 4 36.16 -49.69 -11.29
C LYS A 4 35.79 -48.89 -10.02
N THR A 5 36.71 -48.73 -9.06
CA THR A 5 36.45 -47.94 -7.84
C THR A 5 36.58 -46.43 -8.09
N ILE A 6 37.31 -46.01 -9.11
CA ILE A 6 37.40 -44.59 -9.50
C ILE A 6 36.11 -44.13 -10.20
N PHE A 7 35.45 -45.00 -10.98
CA PHE A 7 34.23 -44.64 -11.69
C PHE A 7 33.00 -44.55 -10.75
N SER A 8 32.96 -45.37 -9.70
CA SER A 8 31.85 -45.37 -8.73
C SER A 8 31.84 -44.15 -7.80
N LEU A 9 32.99 -43.50 -7.59
CA LEU A 9 33.11 -42.28 -6.77
C LEU A 9 32.73 -41.00 -7.54
N LEU A 10 32.61 -41.07 -8.87
CA LEU A 10 32.21 -39.93 -9.70
C LEU A 10 30.68 -39.74 -9.75
N CYS A 11 29.89 -40.81 -9.56
CA CYS A 11 28.43 -40.71 -9.64
C CYS A 11 27.75 -40.26 -8.34
N VAL A 12 28.38 -40.44 -7.18
CA VAL A 12 27.80 -40.02 -5.89
C VAL A 12 28.00 -38.52 -5.63
N GLY A 13 29.05 -37.91 -6.18
CA GLY A 13 29.30 -36.46 -6.07
C GLY A 13 28.39 -35.59 -6.92
N ILE A 14 27.84 -36.12 -8.03
CA ILE A 14 26.99 -35.35 -8.95
C ILE A 14 25.52 -35.34 -8.50
N ALA A 15 25.08 -36.34 -7.73
CA ALA A 15 23.70 -36.39 -7.22
C ALA A 15 23.43 -35.44 -6.04
N ALA A 16 24.46 -34.99 -5.31
CA ALA A 16 24.30 -34.10 -4.15
C ALA A 16 24.28 -32.61 -4.51
N PHE A 17 24.64 -32.22 -5.74
CA PHE A 17 24.67 -30.82 -6.17
C PHE A 17 23.41 -30.34 -6.89
N PHE A 18 22.45 -31.21 -7.19
CA PHE A 18 21.23 -30.84 -7.91
C PHE A 18 20.02 -30.54 -7.01
N SER A 19 20.13 -30.70 -5.69
CA SER A 19 18.97 -30.60 -4.80
C SER A 19 18.76 -29.22 -4.15
N GLN A 20 19.57 -28.20 -4.46
CA GLN A 20 19.44 -26.85 -3.88
C GLN A 20 18.86 -25.81 -4.85
N GLN A 21 17.89 -26.19 -5.67
CA GLN A 21 17.08 -25.22 -6.40
C GLN A 21 15.66 -25.25 -5.84
N ALA A 22 15.51 -24.70 -4.63
CA ALA A 22 14.21 -24.47 -4.03
C ALA A 22 13.87 -22.98 -4.08
N LEU A 23 12.82 -22.69 -4.87
CA LEU A 23 11.88 -21.56 -4.75
C LEU A 23 12.37 -20.17 -5.16
N ALA A 24 12.60 -19.97 -6.46
CA ALA A 24 12.21 -18.70 -7.08
C ALA A 24 10.92 -18.99 -7.87
N GLN A 25 9.76 -18.87 -7.22
CA GLN A 25 8.50 -18.85 -7.96
C GLN A 25 8.46 -17.52 -8.73
N ASN A 26 8.32 -17.60 -10.06
CA ASN A 26 8.00 -16.42 -10.88
C ASN A 26 6.59 -15.97 -10.48
N THR A 27 6.49 -15.03 -9.55
CA THR A 27 5.27 -14.24 -9.38
C THR A 27 5.18 -13.30 -10.58
N ASP A 28 4.02 -13.26 -11.24
CA ASP A 28 3.75 -12.28 -12.28
C ASP A 28 3.95 -10.88 -11.68
N PRO A 29 4.79 -10.00 -12.26
CA PRO A 29 4.99 -8.64 -11.74
C PRO A 29 3.69 -7.82 -11.68
N ASP A 30 2.65 -8.22 -12.43
CA ASP A 30 1.34 -7.60 -12.45
C ASP A 30 0.30 -8.31 -11.56
N GLU A 31 0.69 -9.35 -10.80
CA GLU A 31 -0.23 -9.98 -9.85
C GLU A 31 -0.46 -9.10 -8.62
N ASP A 32 -1.74 -8.76 -8.40
CA ASP A 32 -2.22 -8.02 -7.24
C ASP A 32 -2.16 -8.93 -6.01
N VAL A 33 -1.02 -8.92 -5.32
CA VAL A 33 -0.74 -9.84 -4.22
C VAL A 33 -1.64 -9.51 -3.03
N ASN A 34 -2.49 -10.46 -2.63
CA ASN A 34 -3.22 -10.39 -1.38
C ASN A 34 -2.23 -10.50 -0.20
N LEU A 35 -2.12 -9.44 0.61
CA LEU A 35 -1.28 -9.44 1.80
C LEU A 35 -2.04 -10.05 2.99
N TRP A 36 -1.56 -11.19 3.50
CA TRP A 36 -2.10 -11.81 4.72
C TRP A 36 -1.34 -11.36 5.97
N MET A 37 -2.04 -10.79 6.94
CA MET A 37 -1.43 -10.34 8.20
C MET A 37 -1.15 -11.52 9.13
N GLN A 38 0.11 -11.69 9.52
CA GLN A 38 0.54 -12.74 10.46
C GLN A 38 0.39 -12.30 11.93
N GLN A 39 0.37 -10.99 12.17
CA GLN A 39 0.21 -10.39 13.48
C GLN A 39 -0.97 -9.41 13.47
N PRO A 40 -1.66 -9.21 14.60
CA PRO A 40 -2.73 -8.23 14.70
C PRO A 40 -2.22 -6.83 14.31
N VAL A 41 -2.97 -6.15 13.44
CA VAL A 41 -2.68 -4.76 13.05
C VAL A 41 -3.26 -3.80 14.08
N VAL A 42 -2.45 -2.87 14.56
CA VAL A 42 -2.94 -1.74 15.35
C VAL A 42 -3.40 -0.65 14.38
N VAL A 43 -4.68 -0.26 14.43
CA VAL A 43 -5.25 0.73 13.51
C VAL A 43 -4.98 2.15 14.03
N ASP A 44 -3.71 2.57 14.06
CA ASP A 44 -3.26 3.88 14.53
C ASP A 44 -2.73 4.81 13.41
N GLY A 45 -2.60 4.28 12.19
CA GLY A 45 -2.11 5.02 11.02
C GLY A 45 -0.58 4.99 10.85
N ASN A 46 0.13 4.16 11.61
CA ASN A 46 1.57 3.96 11.45
C ASN A 46 1.88 2.98 10.30
N SER A 47 2.52 3.46 9.23
CA SER A 47 2.89 2.64 8.06
C SER A 47 4.09 1.72 8.29
N SER A 48 4.88 1.94 9.34
CA SER A 48 6.08 1.12 9.61
C SER A 48 5.77 -0.35 9.96
N GLU A 49 4.51 -0.65 10.30
CA GLU A 49 4.02 -2.01 10.53
C GLU A 49 3.68 -2.74 9.21
N TRP A 50 3.75 -2.03 8.08
CA TRP A 50 3.47 -2.51 6.73
C TRP A 50 4.77 -2.62 5.93
N HIS A 51 4.69 -3.24 4.75
CA HIS A 51 5.83 -3.23 3.83
C HIS A 51 5.96 -1.82 3.22
N GLU A 52 7.12 -1.18 3.42
CA GLU A 52 7.43 0.12 2.81
C GLU A 52 8.40 -0.04 1.63
N PRO A 53 8.17 0.65 0.50
CA PRO A 53 7.01 1.48 0.20
C PRO A 53 5.74 0.65 0.05
N LEU A 54 4.57 1.26 0.30
CA LEU A 54 3.28 0.60 0.08
C LEU A 54 3.19 0.10 -1.36
N ASN A 55 2.64 -1.11 -1.53
CA ASN A 55 2.72 -1.86 -2.78
C ASN A 55 1.79 -1.38 -3.89
N ASN A 56 0.85 -0.46 -3.61
CA ASN A 56 -0.08 0.07 -4.60
C ASN A 56 -0.07 1.60 -4.67
N TYR A 57 -0.37 2.12 -5.85
CA TYR A 57 -0.49 3.56 -6.08
C TYR A 57 -1.65 3.89 -7.02
N ASN A 58 -2.51 4.82 -6.60
CA ASN A 58 -3.62 5.31 -7.40
C ASN A 58 -3.24 6.63 -8.09
N THR A 59 -2.95 6.58 -9.39
CA THR A 59 -2.55 7.78 -10.16
C THR A 59 -3.58 8.92 -10.13
N PRO A 60 -4.90 8.68 -10.28
CA PRO A 60 -5.90 9.74 -10.17
C PRO A 60 -5.92 10.50 -8.84
N THR A 61 -5.79 9.80 -7.71
CA THR A 61 -5.83 10.42 -6.37
C THR A 61 -4.46 10.77 -5.81
N GLN A 62 -3.39 10.26 -6.41
CA GLN A 62 -2.00 10.38 -5.96
C GLN A 62 -1.75 9.79 -4.57
N LEU A 63 -2.47 8.71 -4.26
CA LEU A 63 -2.38 8.02 -2.97
C LEU A 63 -1.64 6.70 -3.14
N ALA A 64 -0.63 6.49 -2.30
CA ALA A 64 -0.05 5.17 -2.07
C ALA A 64 -0.95 4.42 -1.07
N PHE A 65 -1.13 3.12 -1.25
CA PHE A 65 -1.96 2.32 -0.35
C PHE A 65 -1.49 0.87 -0.30
N ALA A 66 -1.89 0.16 0.75
CA ALA A 66 -1.81 -1.29 0.82
C ALA A 66 -3.11 -1.86 1.38
N LEU A 67 -3.50 -3.02 0.85
CA LEU A 67 -4.63 -3.80 1.33
C LEU A 67 -4.09 -5.10 1.93
N ALA A 68 -4.57 -5.43 3.12
CA ALA A 68 -4.27 -6.68 3.77
C ALA A 68 -5.50 -7.27 4.43
N ASN A 69 -5.51 -8.56 4.73
CA ASN A 69 -6.59 -9.18 5.47
C ASN A 69 -6.07 -10.19 6.49
N ASP A 70 -6.97 -10.57 7.39
CA ASP A 70 -6.83 -11.75 8.24
C ASP A 70 -8.14 -12.55 8.22
N GLN A 71 -8.34 -13.42 9.20
CA GLN A 71 -9.54 -14.26 9.30
C GLN A 71 -10.85 -13.46 9.49
N GLN A 72 -10.78 -12.23 10.01
CA GLN A 72 -11.93 -11.45 10.47
C GLN A 72 -12.03 -10.07 9.82
N ASN A 73 -10.92 -9.48 9.41
CA ASN A 73 -10.83 -8.07 9.03
C ASN A 73 -10.17 -7.87 7.66
N LEU A 74 -10.61 -6.80 7.00
CA LEU A 74 -9.92 -6.20 5.85
C LEU A 74 -9.30 -4.88 6.32
N TYR A 75 -8.01 -4.74 6.11
CA TYR A 75 -7.21 -3.58 6.49
C TYR A 75 -6.84 -2.78 5.25
N LEU A 76 -6.88 -1.45 5.39
CA LEU A 76 -6.46 -0.49 4.38
C LEU A 76 -5.61 0.58 5.05
N ILE A 77 -4.39 0.74 4.57
CA ILE A 77 -3.54 1.89 4.91
C ILE A 77 -3.36 2.74 3.66
N ILE A 78 -3.38 4.06 3.84
CA ILE A 78 -3.26 5.05 2.78
C ILE A 78 -2.24 6.08 3.21
N GLU A 79 -1.32 6.39 2.31
CA GLU A 79 -0.32 7.42 2.47
C GLU A 79 -0.43 8.45 1.34
N SER A 80 -0.38 9.73 1.70
CA SER A 80 -0.24 10.83 0.75
C SER A 80 1.22 11.25 0.68
N LEU A 81 1.76 11.39 -0.54
CA LEU A 81 3.18 11.70 -0.75
C LEU A 81 3.50 13.21 -0.64
N ASP A 82 2.48 14.07 -0.59
CA ASP A 82 2.65 15.52 -0.52
C ASP A 82 1.50 16.22 0.23
N ALA A 83 1.80 17.39 0.78
CA ALA A 83 0.87 18.17 1.60
C ALA A 83 -0.37 18.67 0.84
N ALA A 84 -0.29 18.87 -0.47
CA ALA A 84 -1.45 19.29 -1.26
C ALA A 84 -2.44 18.12 -1.40
N THR A 85 -1.94 16.91 -1.62
CA THR A 85 -2.72 15.66 -1.61
C THR A 85 -3.29 15.38 -0.23
N THR A 86 -2.51 15.55 0.85
CA THR A 86 -3.03 15.48 2.23
C THR A 86 -4.18 16.46 2.45
N GLY A 87 -4.02 17.72 2.05
CA GLY A 87 -5.06 18.75 2.20
C GLY A 87 -6.32 18.47 1.37
N LYS A 88 -6.20 17.81 0.20
CA LYS A 88 -7.36 17.32 -0.56
C LYS A 88 -8.07 16.19 0.16
N LEU A 89 -7.33 15.21 0.66
CA LEU A 89 -7.86 14.07 1.42
C LEU A 89 -8.58 14.54 2.69
N LEU A 90 -7.96 15.44 3.46
CA LEU A 90 -8.55 15.98 4.69
C LEU A 90 -9.79 16.83 4.45
N ARG A 91 -9.94 17.52 3.31
CA ARG A 91 -11.15 18.33 3.02
C ARG A 91 -12.24 17.52 2.32
N GLY A 92 -11.87 16.68 1.38
CA GLY A 92 -12.81 15.91 0.55
C GLY A 92 -13.27 14.60 1.17
N GLY A 93 -12.48 14.06 2.10
CA GLY A 93 -12.64 12.71 2.59
C GLY A 93 -12.18 11.65 1.60
N LEU A 94 -12.52 10.40 1.88
CA LEU A 94 -12.18 9.22 1.08
C LEU A 94 -13.45 8.41 0.79
N THR A 95 -13.53 7.78 -0.38
CA THR A 95 -14.54 6.74 -0.65
C THR A 95 -13.84 5.44 -1.06
N LEU A 96 -14.02 4.39 -0.27
CA LEU A 96 -13.58 3.03 -0.59
C LEU A 96 -14.74 2.25 -1.21
N ASN A 97 -14.56 1.75 -2.43
CA ASN A 97 -15.54 0.91 -3.12
C ASN A 97 -15.03 -0.54 -3.16
N ILE A 98 -15.73 -1.47 -2.52
CA ILE A 98 -15.37 -2.90 -2.47
C ILE A 98 -16.36 -3.72 -3.28
N ASN A 99 -15.90 -4.37 -4.34
CA ASN A 99 -16.72 -5.25 -5.18
C ASN A 99 -16.42 -6.73 -4.92
N THR A 100 -17.21 -7.37 -4.07
CA THR A 100 -17.00 -8.79 -3.69
C THR A 100 -17.50 -9.80 -4.72
N LEU A 101 -18.29 -9.38 -5.72
CA LEU A 101 -18.95 -10.28 -6.68
C LEU A 101 -18.38 -10.20 -8.09
N GLY A 102 -17.44 -9.28 -8.36
CA GLY A 102 -16.78 -9.08 -9.65
C GLY A 102 -17.69 -8.66 -10.83
N LYS A 103 -19.03 -8.71 -10.68
CA LYS A 103 -20.00 -8.59 -11.79
C LYS A 103 -20.92 -7.37 -11.74
N LYS A 104 -20.94 -6.60 -10.64
CA LYS A 104 -21.73 -5.35 -10.56
C LYS A 104 -20.82 -4.13 -10.65
N LYS A 105 -21.30 -3.06 -11.30
CA LYS A 105 -20.61 -1.75 -11.40
C LYS A 105 -20.46 -1.05 -10.04
N ASP A 106 -21.33 -1.38 -9.08
CA ASP A 106 -21.34 -0.78 -7.75
C ASP A 106 -21.16 -1.85 -6.67
N GLY A 107 -20.07 -1.72 -5.91
CA GLY A 107 -19.78 -2.49 -4.71
C GLY A 107 -20.23 -1.78 -3.42
N ILE A 108 -19.81 -2.30 -2.27
CA ILE A 108 -19.98 -1.65 -0.97
C ILE A 108 -19.18 -0.34 -1.00
N LYS A 109 -19.82 0.78 -0.63
CA LYS A 109 -19.18 2.11 -0.59
C LYS A 109 -19.04 2.58 0.86
N LEU A 110 -17.80 2.77 1.31
CA LEU A 110 -17.48 3.35 2.61
C LEU A 110 -16.98 4.78 2.39
N LYS A 111 -17.65 5.76 2.98
CA LYS A 111 -17.27 7.17 2.88
C LYS A 111 -16.72 7.67 4.20
N PHE A 112 -15.45 8.04 4.20
CA PHE A 112 -14.80 8.72 5.31
C PHE A 112 -14.88 10.22 5.05
N LEU A 113 -15.48 10.95 5.98
CA LEU A 113 -15.62 12.40 5.84
C LEU A 113 -14.29 13.09 6.15
N GLY A 114 -14.01 14.15 5.39
CA GLY A 114 -12.91 15.03 5.69
C GLY A 114 -13.09 15.74 7.04
N MET A 115 -11.99 16.18 7.62
CA MET A 115 -12.03 17.08 8.76
C MET A 115 -12.52 18.45 8.30
N GLN A 116 -13.50 19.01 9.01
CA GLN A 116 -13.86 20.42 8.81
C GLN A 116 -12.67 21.26 9.27
N GLN A 117 -11.92 21.79 8.31
CA GLN A 117 -10.91 22.77 8.63
C GLN A 117 -11.65 24.07 9.00
N PRO A 118 -11.35 24.67 10.18
CA PRO A 118 -11.93 25.96 10.51
C PRO A 118 -11.66 26.95 9.38
N ALA A 119 -12.62 27.86 9.14
CA ALA A 119 -12.46 28.88 8.12
C ALA A 119 -11.09 29.55 8.29
N PRO A 120 -10.32 29.76 7.21
CA PRO A 120 -9.07 30.51 7.31
C PRO A 120 -9.37 31.80 8.06
N PRO A 121 -8.56 32.18 9.08
CA PRO A 121 -8.71 33.50 9.67
C PRO A 121 -8.68 34.50 8.53
N HIS A 122 -9.71 35.35 8.43
CA HIS A 122 -9.86 36.33 7.37
C HIS A 122 -8.49 36.96 7.13
N ALA A 123 -7.89 36.68 5.96
CA ALA A 123 -6.66 37.33 5.55
C ALA A 123 -6.96 38.82 5.67
N GLY A 124 -6.25 39.49 6.58
CA GLY A 124 -6.54 40.85 7.01
C GLY A 124 -6.90 41.69 5.80
N GLN A 125 -8.17 42.09 5.77
CA GLN A 125 -8.68 43.04 4.80
C GLN A 125 -7.75 44.24 4.94
N ASN A 126 -7.03 44.58 3.85
CA ASN A 126 -6.13 45.72 3.81
C ASN A 126 -6.97 47.00 3.99
N ASP A 127 -7.32 47.33 5.23
CA ASP A 127 -7.96 48.58 5.64
C ASP A 127 -6.92 49.70 5.83
N SER A 128 -5.69 49.49 5.34
CA SER A 128 -4.77 50.58 5.07
C SER A 128 -5.05 51.08 3.65
N LEU A 129 -5.88 52.12 3.52
CA LEU A 129 -5.87 53.18 2.49
C LEU A 129 -7.25 53.89 2.35
N GLN A 130 -7.82 54.42 3.44
CA GLN A 130 -8.89 55.46 3.34
C GLN A 130 -8.77 56.57 4.41
N HIS A 131 -7.58 56.81 4.97
CA HIS A 131 -7.31 58.02 5.76
C HIS A 131 -6.09 58.74 5.19
N ALA A 132 -6.25 59.27 3.98
CA ALA A 132 -5.45 60.37 3.51
C ALA A 132 -6.34 61.20 2.55
N GLU A 133 -6.47 62.49 2.87
CA GLU A 133 -6.92 63.58 1.99
C GLU A 133 -8.44 63.69 1.75
N HIS A 134 -9.16 64.43 2.60
CA HIS A 134 -9.47 65.87 2.46
C HIS A 134 -10.49 66.35 3.51
#